data_AF-A0A816KEF6-F1
#
_entry.id   AF-A0A816KEF6-F1
#
_cell.length_a   1.000
_cell.length_b   1.000
_cell.length_c   1.000
_cell.angle_alpha   90.00
_cell.angle_beta   90.00
_cell.angle_gamma   90.00
#
_symmetry.space_group_name_H-M   'P 1'
#
loop_
_entity.id
_entity.type
_entity.pdbx_description
1 polymer ?
#
loop_
_entity_poly.entity_id
_entity_poly.type
_entity_poly.pdbx_seq_one_letter_code
_entity_poly.pdbx_strand_id
1 'polypeptide(L)'
;TIHNLYTHSSRHVPLSVQSIKDGIFQSFKRFQTEKTRNLLHYALSILLLSILLLYTSDVTYYTQFVYTFVTTRPSVCPIHKKMSSFIVLKAFRRKNQGISSTMLSLYSSSTIKASFHSSFPPLRSSPPPLSVGSHIRLVKRDHSVAAASGGVSMSTNRDSHGSSSQVAEPFFRSVLGQMETVYLNRNPTPRSVLELVRSVDDEQLCYDHLAFRTFGIGGYGIDSLASFFLDYGYTQMDELRFPAKKLRALWFAPPHASAVPGGSGVDGPLPRVFISELLVEQMSTQTQDVIRRYTETSPNGRKYAALSSALGSLPWEKPLSSEFEQLARESEYAAWTLANGYALNHVTISVHRLKSHLNKIKKLNQFFEEKGFKLNSEGGVLKVSPDGGLLQSSTVADSISFKFSDGVTKSIPCSYIEFAERLVLPQFQNVPESDVSDILIEYLNSRLR
;
A
#
# COMPACT_ATOMS: atom_id res chain seq x y z
N THR A 1 -19.58 -33.33 26.59
CA THR A 1 -20.69 -33.01 27.51
C THR A 1 -21.63 -31.94 26.97
N ILE A 2 -21.16 -30.75 26.59
CA ILE A 2 -22.01 -29.68 26.01
C ILE A 2 -22.67 -30.09 24.69
N HIS A 3 -21.95 -30.81 23.83
CA HIS A 3 -22.52 -31.35 22.58
C HIS A 3 -23.65 -32.36 22.82
N ASN A 4 -23.59 -33.15 23.90
CA ASN A 4 -24.63 -34.15 24.24
C ASN A 4 -25.84 -33.52 24.95
N LEU A 5 -25.72 -32.32 25.52
CA LEU A 5 -26.87 -31.60 26.11
C LEU A 5 -27.79 -30.99 25.04
N TYR A 6 -27.28 -30.76 23.82
CA TYR A 6 -28.05 -30.15 22.74
C TYR A 6 -28.72 -31.17 21.81
N THR A 7 -28.22 -32.39 21.72
CA THR A 7 -28.70 -33.40 20.76
C THR A 7 -29.85 -34.28 21.27
N HIS A 8 -30.28 -34.16 22.53
CA HIS A 8 -31.33 -35.03 23.12
C HIS A 8 -32.51 -34.28 23.77
N SER A 9 -32.73 -33.00 23.45
CA SER A 9 -33.93 -32.27 23.88
C SER A 9 -34.83 -31.94 22.70
N SER A 10 -35.70 -32.89 22.35
CA SER A 10 -36.80 -32.72 21.38
C SER A 10 -37.96 -31.88 21.94
N ARG A 11 -37.66 -30.75 22.60
CA ARG A 11 -38.62 -29.70 22.95
C ARG A 11 -37.91 -28.35 22.94
N HIS A 12 -38.39 -27.45 22.09
CA HIS A 12 -37.95 -26.05 22.03
C HIS A 12 -38.18 -25.34 23.37
N VAL A 13 -37.10 -25.03 24.08
CA VAL A 13 -37.05 -23.92 25.04
C VAL A 13 -35.72 -23.21 24.83
N PRO A 14 -35.68 -21.90 24.50
CA PRO A 14 -34.43 -21.17 24.43
C PRO A 14 -33.91 -20.98 25.85
N LEU A 15 -32.84 -21.68 26.22
CA LEU A 15 -32.12 -21.39 27.46
C LEU A 15 -31.58 -19.96 27.37
N SER A 16 -31.97 -19.11 28.32
CA SER A 16 -31.46 -17.74 28.39
C SER A 16 -29.94 -17.76 28.59
N VAL A 17 -29.25 -16.78 28.00
CA VAL A 17 -27.79 -16.58 28.16
C VAL A 17 -27.37 -16.60 29.64
N GLN A 18 -28.26 -16.21 30.54
CA GLN A 18 -28.03 -16.23 31.98
C GLN A 18 -27.94 -17.66 32.56
N SER A 19 -28.79 -18.58 32.12
CA SER A 19 -28.76 -19.97 32.58
C SER A 19 -27.48 -20.71 32.14
N ILE A 20 -26.92 -20.33 30.99
CA ILE A 20 -25.63 -20.83 30.51
C ILE A 20 -24.48 -20.27 31.37
N LYS A 21 -24.54 -18.98 31.71
CA LYS A 21 -23.55 -18.36 32.61
C LYS A 21 -23.54 -19.02 33.99
N ASP A 22 -24.71 -19.30 34.54
CA ASP A 22 -24.85 -19.88 35.89
C ASP A 22 -24.38 -21.34 35.95
N GLY A 23 -24.64 -22.14 34.91
CA GLY A 23 -24.15 -23.52 34.79
C GLY A 23 -22.61 -23.60 34.64
N ILE A 24 -22.02 -22.64 33.92
CA ILE A 24 -20.56 -22.52 33.80
C ILE A 24 -19.95 -22.11 35.15
N PHE A 25 -20.57 -21.18 35.87
CA PHE A 25 -20.11 -20.70 37.17
C PHE A 25 -20.15 -21.77 38.26
N GLN A 26 -21.21 -22.58 38.29
CA GLN A 26 -21.35 -23.76 39.16
C GLN A 26 -20.26 -24.81 38.89
N SER A 27 -19.95 -25.07 37.62
CA SER A 27 -18.86 -26.00 37.23
C SER A 27 -17.48 -25.46 37.63
N PHE A 28 -17.31 -24.14 37.69
CA PHE A 28 -16.09 -23.44 38.08
C PHE A 28 -15.74 -23.64 39.56
N LYS A 29 -16.75 -23.76 40.44
CA LYS A 29 -16.53 -23.99 41.88
C LYS A 29 -15.90 -25.35 42.20
N ARG A 30 -15.92 -26.31 41.27
CA ARG A 30 -15.38 -27.68 41.49
C ARG A 30 -13.89 -27.86 41.21
N PHE A 31 -13.19 -26.86 40.66
CA PHE A 31 -11.76 -26.98 40.34
C PHE A 31 -10.91 -26.07 41.24
N GLN A 32 -10.30 -26.63 42.28
CA GLN A 32 -9.32 -25.96 43.13
C GLN A 32 -7.91 -26.46 42.81
N THR A 33 -7.15 -25.66 42.05
CA THR A 33 -5.71 -25.41 42.25
C THR A 33 -5.25 -24.32 41.27
N GLU A 34 -4.31 -23.48 41.68
CA GLU A 34 -4.00 -22.19 41.05
C GLU A 34 -3.36 -22.30 39.65
N LYS A 35 -2.77 -23.46 39.32
CA LYS A 35 -2.06 -23.69 38.05
C LYS A 35 -2.99 -24.03 36.87
N THR A 36 -4.16 -24.62 37.13
CA THR A 36 -5.16 -24.95 36.10
C THR A 36 -6.05 -23.76 35.73
N ARG A 37 -6.08 -22.71 36.58
CA ARG A 37 -6.87 -21.49 36.34
C ARG A 37 -6.47 -20.75 35.06
N ASN A 38 -5.18 -20.65 34.74
CA ASN A 38 -4.70 -19.86 33.59
C ASN A 38 -4.94 -20.56 32.25
N LEU A 39 -4.70 -21.88 32.17
CA LEU A 39 -4.94 -22.64 30.95
C LEU A 39 -6.45 -22.78 30.67
N LEU A 40 -7.26 -22.96 31.71
CA LEU A 40 -8.70 -23.10 31.59
C LEU A 40 -9.37 -21.76 31.26
N HIS A 41 -8.92 -20.64 31.83
CA HIS A 41 -9.36 -19.30 31.41
C HIS A 41 -9.04 -19.02 29.94
N TYR A 42 -7.88 -19.46 29.47
CA TYR A 42 -7.47 -19.30 28.06
C TYR A 42 -8.31 -20.17 27.12
N ALA A 43 -8.54 -21.44 27.45
CA ALA A 43 -9.40 -22.34 26.69
C ALA A 43 -10.86 -21.86 26.65
N LEU A 44 -11.39 -21.34 27.77
CA LEU A 44 -12.73 -20.75 27.81
C LEU A 44 -12.81 -19.45 27.01
N SER A 45 -11.76 -18.62 27.02
CA SER A 45 -11.73 -17.37 26.24
C SER A 45 -11.75 -17.68 24.74
N ILE A 46 -10.99 -18.69 24.30
CA ILE A 46 -11.01 -19.16 22.91
C ILE A 46 -12.38 -19.76 22.55
N LEU A 47 -12.99 -20.54 23.45
CA LEU A 47 -14.30 -21.13 23.22
C LEU A 47 -15.39 -20.05 23.13
N LEU A 48 -15.39 -19.06 24.01
CA LEU A 48 -16.28 -17.89 23.97
C LEU A 48 -16.07 -17.07 22.69
N LEU A 49 -14.82 -16.84 22.28
CA LEU A 49 -14.50 -16.15 21.03
C LEU A 49 -15.01 -16.94 19.80
N SER A 50 -14.87 -18.27 19.84
CA SER A 50 -15.35 -19.16 18.78
C SER A 50 -16.88 -19.18 18.70
N ILE A 51 -17.56 -19.15 19.84
CA ILE A 51 -19.02 -19.04 19.90
C ILE A 51 -19.47 -17.64 19.43
N LEU A 52 -18.80 -16.55 19.82
CA LEU A 52 -19.12 -15.21 19.31
C LEU A 52 -18.93 -15.10 17.79
N LEU A 53 -17.87 -15.71 17.24
CA LEU A 53 -17.59 -15.75 15.80
C LEU A 53 -18.63 -16.56 15.01
N LEU A 54 -19.29 -17.53 15.64
CA LEU A 54 -20.35 -18.34 15.01
C LEU A 54 -21.72 -17.67 15.05
N TYR A 55 -21.94 -16.70 15.94
CA TYR A 55 -23.29 -16.18 16.23
C TYR A 55 -23.45 -14.65 16.12
N THR A 56 -22.42 -13.90 15.71
CA THR A 56 -22.53 -12.43 15.55
C THR A 56 -22.08 -11.96 14.16
N SER A 57 -22.94 -11.19 13.48
CA SER A 57 -22.70 -10.62 12.14
C SER A 57 -22.00 -9.25 12.17
N ASP A 58 -21.72 -8.72 13.38
CA ASP A 58 -21.38 -7.32 13.60
C ASP A 58 -19.90 -7.12 13.99
N VAL A 59 -19.15 -6.47 13.10
CA VAL A 59 -17.69 -6.28 13.18
C VAL A 59 -17.29 -5.26 14.27
N THR A 60 -18.23 -4.45 14.73
CA THR A 60 -17.98 -3.31 15.62
C THR A 60 -17.64 -3.75 17.05
N TYR A 61 -18.26 -4.84 17.52
CA TYR A 61 -17.92 -5.43 18.83
C TYR A 61 -16.55 -6.10 18.85
N TYR A 62 -16.09 -6.59 17.69
CA TYR A 62 -14.81 -7.28 17.54
C TYR A 62 -13.62 -6.34 17.74
N THR A 63 -13.69 -5.13 17.17
CA THR A 63 -12.62 -4.13 17.26
C THR A 63 -12.48 -3.59 18.69
N GLN A 64 -13.60 -3.33 19.37
CA GLN A 64 -13.61 -2.82 20.74
C GLN A 64 -13.07 -3.86 21.74
N PHE A 65 -13.42 -5.14 21.56
CA PHE A 65 -12.97 -6.23 22.44
C PHE A 65 -11.47 -6.53 22.28
N VAL A 66 -10.98 -6.61 21.03
CA VAL A 66 -9.55 -6.82 20.75
C VAL A 66 -8.72 -5.64 21.27
N TYR A 67 -9.20 -4.41 21.10
CA TYR A 67 -8.53 -3.22 21.64
C TYR A 67 -8.45 -3.27 23.17
N THR A 68 -9.54 -3.60 23.85
CA THR A 68 -9.56 -3.70 25.33
C THR A 68 -8.67 -4.83 25.83
N PHE A 69 -8.67 -5.99 25.17
CA PHE A 69 -7.88 -7.16 25.56
C PHE A 69 -6.37 -6.96 25.37
N VAL A 70 -5.96 -6.29 24.29
CA VAL A 70 -4.54 -6.01 23.97
C VAL A 70 -3.95 -4.90 24.84
N THR A 71 -4.78 -3.93 25.28
CA THR A 71 -4.30 -2.73 25.99
C THR A 71 -4.33 -2.84 27.51
N THR A 72 -5.16 -3.71 28.10
CA THR A 72 -5.38 -3.73 29.57
C THR A 72 -4.56 -4.76 30.34
N ARG A 73 -3.72 -5.59 29.69
CA ARG A 73 -2.88 -6.59 30.39
C ARG A 73 -1.39 -6.46 30.00
N PRO A 74 -0.55 -5.86 30.86
CA PRO A 74 0.86 -5.63 30.55
C PRO A 74 1.76 -6.87 30.65
N SER A 75 1.24 -8.01 31.12
CA SER A 75 2.02 -9.24 31.37
C SER A 75 1.88 -10.32 30.29
N VAL A 76 1.54 -9.95 29.05
CA VAL A 76 1.37 -10.93 27.97
C VAL A 76 2.63 -10.99 27.09
N CYS A 77 3.33 -12.13 27.14
CA CYS A 77 4.57 -12.46 26.41
C CYS A 77 4.48 -12.12 24.89
N PRO A 78 5.55 -11.66 24.22
CA PRO A 78 5.53 -11.19 22.81
C PRO A 78 4.94 -12.16 21.78
N ILE A 79 4.96 -13.47 22.07
CA ILE A 79 4.35 -14.52 21.25
C ILE A 79 2.82 -14.34 21.13
N HIS A 80 2.16 -13.81 22.16
CA HIS A 80 0.70 -13.69 22.21
C HIS A 80 0.14 -12.49 21.43
N LYS A 81 0.90 -11.38 21.29
CA LYS A 81 0.54 -10.27 20.39
C LYS A 81 0.58 -10.72 18.92
N LYS A 82 1.55 -11.58 18.58
CA LYS A 82 1.74 -12.15 17.24
C LYS A 82 0.64 -13.16 16.88
N MET A 83 0.26 -14.02 17.84
CA MET A 83 -0.76 -15.06 17.61
C MET A 83 -2.18 -14.48 17.46
N SER A 84 -2.49 -13.39 18.17
CA SER A 84 -3.77 -12.68 18.05
C SER A 84 -3.98 -12.09 16.64
N SER A 85 -2.91 -11.52 16.06
CA SER A 85 -2.92 -10.97 14.70
C SER A 85 -3.15 -12.07 13.65
N PHE A 86 -2.59 -13.27 13.87
CA PHE A 86 -2.77 -14.42 12.98
C PHE A 86 -4.22 -14.97 12.99
N ILE A 87 -4.87 -14.96 14.17
CA ILE A 87 -6.27 -15.40 14.32
C ILE A 87 -7.23 -14.42 13.62
N VAL A 88 -6.98 -13.11 13.73
CA VAL A 88 -7.74 -12.06 13.03
C VAL A 88 -7.69 -12.27 11.51
N LEU A 89 -6.50 -12.53 10.97
CA LEU A 89 -6.30 -12.76 9.53
C LEU A 89 -7.02 -14.03 9.03
N LYS A 90 -6.96 -15.12 9.81
CA LYS A 90 -7.61 -16.41 9.48
C LYS A 90 -9.13 -16.32 9.53
N ALA A 91 -9.69 -15.59 10.51
CA ALA A 91 -11.13 -15.34 10.61
C ALA A 91 -11.64 -14.53 9.41
N PHE A 92 -10.86 -13.56 8.93
CA PHE A 92 -11.20 -12.76 7.77
C PHE A 92 -11.13 -13.54 6.45
N ARG A 93 -10.11 -14.42 6.29
CA ARG A 93 -9.95 -15.30 5.12
C ARG A 93 -11.16 -16.22 4.89
N ARG A 94 -11.82 -16.69 5.96
CA ARG A 94 -13.07 -17.48 5.88
C ARG A 94 -14.29 -16.66 5.45
N LYS A 95 -14.36 -15.37 5.80
CA LYS A 95 -15.49 -14.50 5.41
C LYS A 95 -15.47 -14.16 3.93
N ASN A 96 -14.29 -13.93 3.33
CA ASN A 96 -14.18 -13.61 1.90
C ASN A 96 -14.36 -14.81 0.96
N GLN A 97 -14.20 -16.04 1.45
CA GLN A 97 -14.49 -17.25 0.66
C GLN A 97 -15.98 -17.61 0.62
N GLY A 98 -16.83 -16.98 1.45
CA GLY A 98 -18.27 -17.28 1.56
C GLY A 98 -19.22 -16.35 0.81
N ILE A 99 -18.72 -15.36 0.05
CA ILE A 99 -19.55 -14.34 -0.63
C ILE A 99 -19.71 -14.64 -2.14
N SER A 100 -19.08 -15.70 -2.65
CA SER A 100 -19.24 -16.11 -4.06
C SER A 100 -20.23 -17.27 -4.20
N SER A 101 -21.52 -16.99 -4.05
CA SER A 101 -22.60 -17.66 -4.79
C SER A 101 -23.95 -17.17 -4.27
N THR A 102 -24.87 -16.97 -5.22
CA THR A 102 -26.31 -16.65 -5.06
C THR A 102 -26.67 -15.17 -5.14
N MET A 103 -27.55 -14.86 -6.10
CA MET A 103 -28.24 -13.59 -6.42
C MET A 103 -27.63 -12.72 -7.54
N LEU A 104 -27.64 -13.25 -8.75
CA LEU A 104 -27.80 -12.46 -9.98
C LEU A 104 -29.11 -12.90 -10.64
N SER A 105 -30.15 -12.09 -10.44
CA SER A 105 -31.43 -12.20 -11.15
C SER A 105 -31.92 -10.79 -11.44
N LEU A 106 -32.03 -10.49 -12.74
CA LEU A 106 -32.97 -9.61 -13.42
C LEU A 106 -33.00 -8.13 -12.98
N TYR A 107 -32.60 -7.22 -13.86
CA TYR A 107 -33.52 -6.23 -14.47
C TYR A 107 -32.82 -5.48 -15.62
N SER A 108 -33.58 -5.33 -16.70
CA SER A 108 -33.19 -4.81 -18.00
C SER A 108 -33.34 -3.28 -18.13
N SER A 109 -32.59 -2.72 -19.09
CA SER A 109 -32.92 -1.60 -19.98
C SER A 109 -33.14 -0.19 -19.40
N SER A 110 -32.31 0.78 -19.83
CA SER A 110 -32.66 1.70 -20.94
C SER A 110 -31.63 2.81 -21.16
N THR A 111 -31.46 3.12 -22.44
CA THR A 111 -30.55 4.07 -23.11
C THR A 111 -31.00 5.51 -22.93
N ILE A 112 -30.09 6.46 -22.61
CA ILE A 112 -30.18 7.86 -23.08
C ILE A 112 -28.77 8.41 -23.34
N LYS A 113 -28.52 8.80 -24.60
CA LYS A 113 -27.41 9.65 -25.06
C LYS A 113 -27.73 11.11 -24.74
N ALA A 114 -26.76 11.87 -24.27
CA ALA A 114 -26.72 13.33 -24.48
C ALA A 114 -25.28 13.82 -24.51
N SER A 115 -24.86 14.22 -25.70
CA SER A 115 -23.67 14.98 -26.05
C SER A 115 -23.90 16.46 -25.79
N PHE A 116 -22.95 17.15 -25.15
CA PHE A 116 -22.85 18.60 -25.23
C PHE A 116 -21.39 19.03 -25.42
N HIS A 117 -21.14 19.58 -26.61
CA HIS A 117 -20.03 20.47 -26.91
C HIS A 117 -20.30 21.84 -26.29
N SER A 118 -19.26 22.49 -25.75
CA SER A 118 -19.14 23.94 -25.87
C SER A 118 -17.67 24.34 -25.90
N SER A 119 -17.35 25.18 -26.89
CA SER A 119 -16.04 25.75 -27.20
C SER A 119 -16.10 27.27 -26.98
N PHE A 120 -14.91 27.91 -27.02
CA PHE A 120 -14.59 29.35 -27.17
C PHE A 120 -14.14 30.12 -25.91
N PRO A 121 -13.35 31.22 -26.02
CA PRO A 121 -11.95 31.31 -26.48
C PRO A 121 -11.09 32.23 -25.53
N PRO A 122 -9.81 32.55 -25.82
CA PRO A 122 -8.87 33.11 -24.83
C PRO A 122 -8.75 34.64 -24.87
N LEU A 123 -8.32 35.25 -23.77
CA LEU A 123 -7.90 36.65 -23.72
C LEU A 123 -6.51 36.80 -23.09
N ARG A 124 -5.73 37.65 -23.74
CA ARG A 124 -4.30 37.93 -23.60
C ARG A 124 -4.17 39.41 -23.24
N SER A 125 -3.38 39.76 -22.22
CA SER A 125 -2.71 41.07 -22.11
C SER A 125 -1.76 41.14 -20.90
N SER A 126 -0.46 41.33 -21.18
CA SER A 126 0.52 42.05 -20.33
C SER A 126 0.45 43.57 -20.68
N PRO A 127 1.25 44.54 -20.15
CA PRO A 127 2.36 44.56 -19.16
C PRO A 127 2.18 45.75 -18.13
N PRO A 128 3.18 46.49 -17.54
CA PRO A 128 4.66 46.41 -17.45
C PRO A 128 5.25 46.62 -15.99
N PRO A 129 6.59 46.76 -15.80
CA PRO A 129 7.30 46.39 -14.57
C PRO A 129 7.77 47.57 -13.71
N LEU A 130 8.25 47.27 -12.49
CA LEU A 130 9.12 48.16 -11.72
C LEU A 130 10.28 47.40 -11.04
N SER A 131 11.48 47.92 -11.30
CA SER A 131 12.76 47.63 -10.68
C SER A 131 13.02 48.67 -9.59
N VAL A 132 13.50 48.24 -8.41
CA VAL A 132 14.47 48.99 -7.58
C VAL A 132 15.30 47.97 -6.81
N GLY A 133 16.62 48.05 -6.94
CA GLY A 133 17.57 47.23 -6.19
C GLY A 133 18.01 47.87 -4.88
N SER A 134 18.66 47.08 -4.03
CA SER A 134 19.73 47.55 -3.15
C SER A 134 20.66 46.39 -2.78
N HIS A 135 21.95 46.64 -3.03
CA HIS A 135 23.10 45.87 -2.56
C HIS A 135 23.25 46.03 -1.04
N ILE A 136 23.58 44.96 -0.28
CA ILE A 136 24.58 44.97 0.80
C ILE A 136 25.29 43.59 0.90
N ARG A 137 26.58 43.69 1.24
CA ARG A 137 27.73 42.78 1.20
C ARG A 137 27.68 41.43 1.94
N LEU A 138 28.45 40.49 1.36
CA LEU A 138 29.15 39.36 1.97
C LEU A 138 29.92 39.74 3.25
N VAL A 139 29.87 38.85 4.25
CA VAL A 139 30.99 38.58 5.17
C VAL A 139 31.16 37.06 5.30
N LYS A 140 32.33 36.58 4.87
CA LYS A 140 32.88 35.24 5.13
C LYS A 140 33.19 35.07 6.62
N ARG A 141 32.96 33.86 7.15
CA ARG A 141 33.79 33.30 8.22
C ARG A 141 34.16 31.87 7.86
N ASP A 142 35.44 31.71 7.56
CA ASP A 142 36.17 30.45 7.48
C ASP A 142 36.39 29.90 8.90
N HIS A 143 36.20 28.60 9.13
CA HIS A 143 36.96 27.83 10.11
C HIS A 143 37.20 26.41 9.59
N SER A 144 38.42 26.22 9.13
CA SER A 144 39.09 24.95 8.85
C SER A 144 39.71 24.38 10.13
N VAL A 145 39.60 23.05 10.34
CA VAL A 145 40.59 22.27 11.11
C VAL A 145 40.77 20.91 10.43
N ALA A 146 42.03 20.55 10.21
CA ALA A 146 42.51 19.34 9.52
C ALA A 146 42.77 18.17 10.50
N ALA A 147 42.95 16.99 9.90
CA ALA A 147 43.13 15.67 10.50
C ALA A 147 44.50 15.42 11.16
N ALA A 148 44.57 14.41 12.06
CA ALA A 148 45.64 13.41 12.13
C ALA A 148 45.34 12.25 13.13
N SER A 149 45.25 11.03 12.57
CA SER A 149 45.96 9.77 12.91
C SER A 149 46.01 9.16 14.34
N GLY A 150 45.61 7.87 14.43
CA GLY A 150 46.37 6.82 15.15
C GLY A 150 45.60 5.97 16.19
N GLY A 151 45.51 4.65 16.01
CA GLY A 151 45.27 3.70 17.12
C GLY A 151 44.42 2.43 16.87
N VAL A 152 45.05 1.37 16.34
CA VAL A 152 44.93 -0.08 16.62
C VAL A 152 43.64 -0.72 17.22
N SER A 153 43.15 -1.75 16.49
CA SER A 153 42.39 -2.97 16.85
C SER A 153 41.68 -3.13 18.20
N MET A 154 40.37 -3.39 18.13
CA MET A 154 39.76 -4.55 18.81
C MET A 154 38.56 -5.08 17.99
N SER A 155 38.72 -6.31 17.49
CA SER A 155 37.65 -7.16 16.99
C SER A 155 36.64 -7.43 18.12
N THR A 156 35.39 -7.05 17.93
CA THR A 156 34.27 -7.65 18.64
C THR A 156 33.21 -8.08 17.64
N ASN A 157 33.21 -9.39 17.34
CA ASN A 157 32.10 -10.08 16.71
C ASN A 157 30.82 -9.76 17.49
N ARG A 158 29.87 -9.07 16.85
CA ARG A 158 28.48 -9.01 17.29
C ARG A 158 27.60 -9.75 16.29
N ASP A 159 27.77 -11.07 16.26
CA ASP A 159 26.75 -11.97 15.76
C ASP A 159 25.63 -12.07 16.81
N SER A 160 24.67 -11.15 16.75
CA SER A 160 23.44 -11.23 17.55
C SER A 160 22.26 -10.53 16.87
N HIS A 161 21.95 -10.92 15.63
CA HIS A 161 20.69 -10.53 14.95
C HIS A 161 19.87 -11.71 14.38
N GLY A 162 20.25 -12.97 14.66
CA GLY A 162 19.70 -14.14 13.96
C GLY A 162 18.31 -14.65 14.34
N SER A 163 17.53 -13.98 15.21
CA SER A 163 16.26 -14.55 15.73
C SER A 163 14.98 -13.76 15.39
N SER A 164 15.06 -12.44 15.15
CA SER A 164 13.85 -11.64 14.87
C SER A 164 13.44 -11.61 13.39
N SER A 165 14.39 -11.85 12.47
CA SER A 165 14.18 -11.68 11.03
C SER A 165 13.32 -12.77 10.40
N GLN A 166 13.42 -14.03 10.86
CA GLN A 166 12.76 -15.17 10.21
C GLN A 166 11.22 -15.14 10.25
N VAL A 167 10.62 -14.45 11.22
CA VAL A 167 9.15 -14.29 11.33
C VAL A 167 8.67 -12.95 10.76
N ALA A 168 9.55 -11.96 10.65
CA ALA A 168 9.21 -10.63 10.17
C ALA A 168 8.94 -10.61 8.65
N GLU A 169 9.78 -11.30 7.88
CA GLU A 169 9.67 -11.29 6.42
C GLU A 169 8.37 -11.93 5.89
N PRO A 170 7.92 -13.12 6.35
CA PRO A 170 6.65 -13.69 5.88
C PRO A 170 5.45 -12.79 6.19
N PHE A 171 5.46 -12.10 7.34
CA PHE A 171 4.41 -11.13 7.67
C PHE A 171 4.46 -9.91 6.75
N PHE A 172 5.64 -9.37 6.49
CA PHE A 172 5.84 -8.24 5.57
C PHE A 172 5.34 -8.58 4.16
N ARG A 173 5.75 -9.73 3.61
CA ARG A 173 5.27 -10.22 2.31
C ARG A 173 3.76 -10.43 2.29
N SER A 174 3.19 -10.96 3.38
CA SER A 174 1.74 -11.06 3.50
C SER A 174 1.05 -9.69 3.45
N VAL A 175 1.62 -8.64 4.02
CA VAL A 175 1.05 -7.28 3.93
C VAL A 175 1.18 -6.74 2.51
N LEU A 176 2.32 -6.92 1.85
CA LEU A 176 2.50 -6.53 0.44
C LEU A 176 1.52 -7.27 -0.48
N GLY A 177 1.34 -8.57 -0.30
CA GLY A 177 0.37 -9.37 -1.05
C GLY A 177 -1.07 -8.93 -0.82
N GLN A 178 -1.40 -8.42 0.36
CA GLN A 178 -2.72 -7.82 0.61
C GLN A 178 -2.89 -6.47 -0.11
N MET A 179 -1.86 -5.60 -0.10
CA MET A 179 -1.86 -4.35 -0.88
C MET A 179 -2.03 -4.63 -2.39
N GLU A 180 -1.30 -5.62 -2.90
CA GLU A 180 -1.40 -6.07 -4.29
C GLU A 180 -2.80 -6.64 -4.58
N THR A 181 -3.33 -7.48 -3.70
CA THR A 181 -4.68 -8.07 -3.87
C THR A 181 -5.74 -6.98 -3.98
N VAL A 182 -5.70 -5.96 -3.11
CA VAL A 182 -6.60 -4.80 -3.19
C VAL A 182 -6.44 -4.07 -4.52
N TYR A 183 -5.19 -3.84 -4.95
CA TYR A 183 -4.88 -3.22 -6.23
C TYR A 183 -5.46 -4.02 -7.41
N LEU A 184 -5.18 -5.32 -7.52
CA LEU A 184 -5.67 -6.13 -8.63
C LEU A 184 -7.20 -6.29 -8.63
N ASN A 185 -7.84 -6.30 -7.46
CA ASN A 185 -9.29 -6.36 -7.35
C ASN A 185 -9.99 -5.10 -7.88
N ARG A 186 -9.33 -3.94 -7.77
CA ARG A 186 -9.89 -2.65 -8.20
C ARG A 186 -9.52 -2.28 -9.63
N ASN A 187 -8.54 -2.96 -10.22
CA ASN A 187 -7.94 -2.59 -11.50
C ASN A 187 -7.86 -3.81 -12.43
N PRO A 188 -8.91 -4.09 -13.22
CA PRO A 188 -8.93 -5.19 -14.19
C PRO A 188 -7.78 -5.15 -15.21
N THR A 189 -7.38 -3.96 -15.68
CA THR A 189 -6.32 -3.81 -16.69
C THR A 189 -4.97 -4.33 -16.15
N PRO A 190 -4.46 -3.86 -15.00
CA PRO A 190 -3.29 -4.46 -14.35
C PRO A 190 -3.36 -5.98 -14.15
N ARG A 191 -4.52 -6.52 -13.74
CA ARG A 191 -4.69 -7.96 -13.58
C ARG A 191 -4.49 -8.69 -14.91
N SER A 192 -5.18 -8.27 -15.96
CA SER A 192 -5.06 -8.89 -17.29
C SER A 192 -3.66 -8.75 -17.88
N VAL A 193 -2.98 -7.62 -17.63
CA VAL A 193 -1.58 -7.43 -18.04
C VAL A 193 -0.66 -8.44 -17.35
N LEU A 194 -0.76 -8.60 -16.03
CA LEU A 194 0.08 -9.56 -15.30
C LEU A 194 -0.19 -11.01 -15.71
N GLU A 195 -1.46 -11.38 -15.91
CA GLU A 195 -1.84 -12.70 -16.41
C GLU A 195 -1.27 -12.94 -17.82
N LEU A 196 -1.35 -11.95 -18.70
CA LEU A 196 -0.83 -12.06 -20.05
C LEU A 196 0.69 -12.22 -20.07
N VAL A 197 1.43 -11.43 -19.28
CA VAL A 197 2.89 -11.58 -19.19
C VAL A 197 3.27 -12.95 -18.63
N ARG A 198 2.57 -13.45 -17.60
CA ARG A 198 2.79 -14.80 -17.06
C ARG A 198 2.50 -15.92 -18.07
N SER A 199 1.63 -15.68 -19.06
CA SER A 199 1.35 -16.68 -20.09
C SER A 199 2.49 -16.85 -21.12
N VAL A 200 3.44 -15.91 -21.17
CA VAL A 200 4.53 -15.87 -22.15
C VAL A 200 5.93 -15.91 -21.52
N ASP A 201 6.04 -15.71 -20.21
CA ASP A 201 7.27 -15.71 -19.41
C ASP A 201 7.10 -16.67 -18.23
N ASP A 202 8.15 -17.40 -17.82
CA ASP A 202 8.12 -18.62 -16.98
C ASP A 202 7.74 -18.44 -15.49
N GLU A 203 6.73 -17.61 -15.22
CA GLU A 203 6.14 -17.29 -13.93
C GLU A 203 7.02 -16.45 -12.97
N GLN A 204 8.31 -16.26 -13.22
CA GLN A 204 9.22 -15.47 -12.35
C GLN A 204 9.16 -13.94 -12.59
N LEU A 205 7.96 -13.40 -12.71
CA LEU A 205 7.74 -11.97 -12.90
C LEU A 205 8.26 -11.18 -11.69
N CYS A 206 9.17 -10.23 -11.93
CA CYS A 206 9.74 -9.37 -10.89
C CYS A 206 9.11 -7.98 -10.92
N TYR A 207 8.83 -7.42 -9.73
CA TYR A 207 8.43 -6.03 -9.60
C TYR A 207 9.64 -5.11 -9.43
N ASP A 208 9.71 -4.06 -10.24
CA ASP A 208 10.75 -3.03 -10.12
C ASP A 208 10.51 -2.14 -8.90
N HIS A 209 9.26 -1.66 -8.77
CA HIS A 209 8.84 -0.83 -7.65
C HIS A 209 7.32 -0.85 -7.41
N LEU A 210 6.95 -0.41 -6.21
CA LEU A 210 5.59 -0.09 -5.77
C LEU A 210 5.49 1.42 -5.55
N ALA A 211 4.39 2.04 -5.97
CA ALA A 211 4.22 3.48 -5.80
C ALA A 211 2.98 3.88 -5.00
N PHE A 212 3.13 4.92 -4.17
CA PHE A 212 2.08 5.45 -3.32
C PHE A 212 2.00 6.98 -3.40
N ARG A 213 0.81 7.50 -3.11
CA ARG A 213 0.50 8.93 -3.06
C ARG A 213 -0.05 9.30 -1.70
N THR A 214 0.31 10.48 -1.21
CA THR A 214 -0.02 10.93 0.15
C THR A 214 -0.26 12.46 0.18
N PHE A 215 -0.71 12.99 1.31
CA PHE A 215 -0.86 14.43 1.51
C PHE A 215 0.21 14.94 2.46
N GLY A 216 1.05 15.88 2.03
CA GLY A 216 2.09 16.50 2.84
C GLY A 216 1.53 17.51 3.85
N ILE A 217 0.68 17.04 4.77
CA ILE A 217 0.08 17.83 5.85
C ILE A 217 -0.24 16.96 7.06
N GLY A 218 -0.08 17.48 8.27
CA GLY A 218 -0.58 16.84 9.50
C GLY A 218 -0.07 15.42 9.75
N GLY A 219 1.11 15.06 9.22
CA GLY A 219 1.68 13.72 9.32
C GLY A 219 1.06 12.67 8.39
N TYR A 220 0.24 13.06 7.41
CA TYR A 220 -0.31 12.19 6.36
C TYR A 220 0.60 12.06 5.13
N GLY A 221 1.83 12.58 5.23
CA GLY A 221 2.80 12.64 4.14
C GLY A 221 3.56 11.34 3.99
N ILE A 222 4.73 11.41 3.35
CA ILE A 222 5.60 10.26 3.08
C ILE A 222 5.84 9.41 4.36
N ASP A 223 6.12 10.06 5.49
CA ASP A 223 6.51 9.38 6.74
C ASP A 223 5.46 8.41 7.29
N SER A 224 4.17 8.72 7.09
CA SER A 224 3.07 7.85 7.55
C SER A 224 3.13 6.45 6.96
N LEU A 225 3.58 6.33 5.71
CA LEU A 225 3.67 5.07 5.00
C LEU A 225 5.10 4.53 4.99
N ALA A 226 6.11 5.41 4.90
CA ALA A 226 7.52 5.04 4.92
C ALA A 226 7.93 4.29 6.19
N SER A 227 7.40 4.69 7.36
CA SER A 227 7.68 4.04 8.64
C SER A 227 7.50 2.53 8.62
N PHE A 228 6.44 2.04 7.97
CA PHE A 228 6.22 0.60 7.79
C PHE A 228 7.37 -0.06 7.03
N PHE A 229 7.84 0.50 5.93
CA PHE A 229 8.92 -0.08 5.13
C PHE A 229 10.27 -0.02 5.87
N LEU A 230 10.54 1.08 6.56
CA LEU A 230 11.75 1.26 7.37
C LEU A 230 11.84 0.21 8.50
N ASP A 231 10.71 -0.13 9.14
CA ASP A 231 10.64 -1.18 10.16
C ASP A 231 11.04 -2.58 9.61
N TYR A 232 10.97 -2.80 8.30
CA TYR A 232 11.38 -4.02 7.61
C TYR A 232 12.71 -3.88 6.85
N GLY A 233 13.52 -2.89 7.20
CA GLY A 233 14.90 -2.77 6.71
C GLY A 233 15.05 -2.10 5.35
N TYR A 234 13.99 -1.44 4.85
CA TYR A 234 14.16 -0.53 3.71
C TYR A 234 15.01 0.66 4.10
N THR A 235 15.79 1.18 3.16
CA THR A 235 16.63 2.36 3.35
C THR A 235 16.09 3.51 2.52
N GLN A 236 15.89 4.68 3.13
CA GLN A 236 15.53 5.89 2.40
C GLN A 236 16.69 6.34 1.51
N MET A 237 16.36 6.72 0.29
CA MET A 237 17.31 7.14 -0.74
C MET A 237 17.02 8.58 -1.18
N ASP A 238 17.15 8.89 -2.47
CA ASP A 238 17.05 10.25 -2.99
C ASP A 238 15.64 10.86 -2.89
N GLU A 239 15.62 12.18 -2.81
CA GLU A 239 14.43 13.00 -2.96
C GLU A 239 14.25 13.47 -4.41
N LEU A 240 13.01 13.42 -4.89
CA LEU A 240 12.60 13.98 -6.17
C LEU A 240 11.57 15.10 -5.96
N ARG A 241 11.64 16.13 -6.79
CA ARG A 241 10.69 17.26 -6.78
C ARG A 241 10.04 17.42 -8.14
N PHE A 242 8.73 17.69 -8.13
CA PHE A 242 7.94 17.94 -9.32
C PHE A 242 7.24 19.30 -9.16
N PRO A 243 7.94 20.44 -9.36
CA PRO A 243 7.40 21.76 -9.06
C PRO A 243 6.09 22.08 -9.78
N ALA A 244 5.98 21.69 -11.06
CA ALA A 244 4.76 21.90 -11.85
C ALA A 244 3.54 21.17 -11.27
N LYS A 245 3.74 20.00 -10.65
CA LYS A 245 2.67 19.21 -10.01
C LYS A 245 2.58 19.48 -8.50
N LYS A 246 3.43 20.36 -7.95
CA LYS A 246 3.55 20.67 -6.51
C LYS A 246 3.77 19.41 -5.66
N LEU A 247 4.62 18.48 -6.13
CA LEU A 247 4.90 17.22 -5.44
C LEU A 247 6.35 17.13 -4.98
N ARG A 248 6.54 16.37 -3.90
CA ARG A 248 7.83 15.84 -3.45
C ARG A 248 7.71 14.32 -3.34
N ALA A 249 8.79 13.59 -3.58
CA ALA A 249 8.81 12.15 -3.43
C ALA A 249 10.14 11.68 -2.84
N LEU A 250 10.10 10.55 -2.14
CA LEU A 250 11.26 9.80 -1.70
C LEU A 250 11.13 8.38 -2.24
N TRP A 251 12.27 7.77 -2.52
CA TRP A 251 12.31 6.34 -2.79
C TRP A 251 13.07 5.56 -1.73
N PHE A 252 12.74 4.29 -1.59
CA PHE A 252 13.27 3.40 -0.56
C PHE A 252 13.79 2.12 -1.21
N ALA A 253 15.05 1.80 -0.95
CA ALA A 253 15.71 0.58 -1.40
C ALA A 253 15.34 -0.60 -0.48
N PRO A 254 15.05 -1.79 -1.04
CA PRO A 254 14.78 -2.98 -0.24
C PRO A 254 16.06 -3.50 0.45
N PRO A 255 15.93 -4.27 1.55
CA PRO A 255 17.08 -4.93 2.17
C PRO A 255 17.69 -6.02 1.26
N HIS A 256 19.02 -6.14 1.24
CA HIS A 256 19.78 -7.04 0.35
C HIS A 256 19.49 -8.55 0.54
N ALA A 257 19.00 -8.98 1.72
CA ALA A 257 18.86 -10.39 2.08
C ALA A 257 17.50 -11.03 1.71
N SER A 258 16.70 -10.39 0.85
CA SER A 258 15.29 -10.74 0.64
C SER A 258 14.97 -11.37 -0.72
N ALA A 259 15.93 -11.99 -1.38
CA ALA A 259 15.66 -12.80 -2.56
C ALA A 259 15.23 -14.20 -2.13
N VAL A 260 13.94 -14.53 -2.31
CA VAL A 260 13.45 -15.91 -2.20
C VAL A 260 13.63 -16.57 -3.57
N PRO A 261 14.45 -17.63 -3.69
CA PRO A 261 14.62 -18.33 -4.96
C PRO A 261 13.27 -18.85 -5.48
N GLY A 262 12.93 -18.53 -6.73
CA GLY A 262 11.73 -19.01 -7.41
C GLY A 262 10.41 -18.28 -7.06
N GLY A 263 10.46 -17.18 -6.30
CA GLY A 263 9.28 -16.35 -6.04
C GLY A 263 8.91 -15.42 -7.21
N SER A 264 7.67 -14.93 -7.22
CA SER A 264 7.10 -14.03 -8.24
C SER A 264 6.36 -12.86 -7.61
N GLY A 265 6.32 -11.71 -8.28
CA GLY A 265 5.69 -10.49 -7.77
C GLY A 265 6.23 -10.09 -6.40
N VAL A 266 5.35 -9.95 -5.42
CA VAL A 266 5.72 -9.61 -4.02
C VAL A 266 6.43 -10.74 -3.27
N ASP A 267 6.35 -11.98 -3.76
CA ASP A 267 7.04 -13.14 -3.19
C ASP A 267 8.42 -13.37 -3.83
N GLY A 268 8.75 -12.63 -4.89
CA GLY A 268 10.08 -12.62 -5.52
C GLY A 268 11.05 -11.63 -4.84
N PRO A 269 12.05 -11.14 -5.58
CA PRO A 269 12.90 -10.03 -5.15
C PRO A 269 12.04 -8.84 -4.72
N LEU A 270 12.34 -8.28 -3.55
CA LEU A 270 11.53 -7.19 -3.00
C LEU A 270 11.60 -5.94 -3.90
N PRO A 271 10.46 -5.33 -4.24
CA PRO A 271 10.43 -4.14 -5.08
C PRO A 271 10.98 -2.93 -4.33
N ARG A 272 11.51 -1.93 -5.06
CA ARG A 272 11.72 -0.59 -4.50
C ARG A 272 10.37 0.02 -4.11
N VAL A 273 10.37 1.02 -3.25
CA VAL A 273 9.14 1.73 -2.88
C VAL A 273 9.29 3.22 -3.21
N PHE A 274 8.33 3.77 -3.93
CA PHE A 274 8.26 5.18 -4.28
C PHE A 274 7.07 5.82 -3.56
N ILE A 275 7.31 6.78 -2.69
CA ILE A 275 6.25 7.47 -1.95
C ILE A 275 6.32 8.95 -2.29
N SER A 276 5.22 9.47 -2.82
CA SER A 276 5.08 10.89 -3.13
C SER A 276 4.07 11.53 -2.19
N GLU A 277 4.22 12.84 -1.97
CA GLU A 277 3.27 13.67 -1.25
C GLU A 277 2.96 14.95 -2.03
N LEU A 278 1.70 15.40 -1.94
CA LEU A 278 1.30 16.73 -2.37
C LEU A 278 1.81 17.77 -1.37
N LEU A 279 2.46 18.83 -1.85
CA LEU A 279 2.84 19.98 -1.05
C LEU A 279 1.61 20.86 -0.81
N VAL A 280 0.77 20.48 0.16
CA VAL A 280 -0.56 21.07 0.40
C VAL A 280 -0.48 22.59 0.59
N GLU A 281 0.56 23.09 1.27
CA GLU A 281 0.76 24.53 1.50
C GLU A 281 0.96 25.36 0.21
N GLN A 282 1.30 24.71 -0.91
CA GLN A 282 1.43 25.38 -2.21
C GLN A 282 0.11 25.42 -2.99
N MET A 283 -0.96 24.83 -2.48
CA MET A 283 -2.29 24.79 -3.11
C MET A 283 -3.10 26.05 -2.77
N SER A 284 -4.21 26.29 -3.48
CA SER A 284 -5.17 27.32 -3.09
C SER A 284 -5.72 27.10 -1.68
N THR A 285 -6.08 28.17 -0.97
CA THR A 285 -6.69 28.08 0.37
C THR A 285 -7.90 27.14 0.38
N GLN A 286 -8.72 27.19 -0.68
CA GLN A 286 -9.89 26.33 -0.82
C GLN A 286 -9.53 24.84 -0.86
N THR A 287 -8.46 24.47 -1.59
CA THR A 287 -7.95 23.09 -1.61
C THR A 287 -7.31 22.69 -0.28
N GLN A 288 -6.55 23.60 0.33
CA GLN A 288 -5.96 23.37 1.65
C GLN A 288 -7.03 23.07 2.69
N ASP A 289 -8.11 23.86 2.73
CA ASP A 289 -9.22 23.71 3.67
C ASP A 289 -9.94 22.37 3.51
N VAL A 290 -10.18 21.94 2.25
CA VAL A 290 -10.77 20.63 1.97
C VAL A 290 -9.88 19.51 2.49
N ILE A 291 -8.59 19.49 2.12
CA ILE A 291 -7.67 18.43 2.54
C ILE A 291 -7.50 18.43 4.08
N ARG A 292 -7.40 19.61 4.67
CA ARG A 292 -7.28 19.79 6.12
C ARG A 292 -8.48 19.20 6.84
N ARG A 293 -9.71 19.42 6.35
CA ARG A 293 -10.92 18.85 6.96
C ARG A 293 -10.82 17.33 7.10
N TYR A 294 -10.46 16.61 6.04
CA TYR A 294 -10.37 15.15 6.07
C TYR A 294 -9.21 14.63 6.92
N THR A 295 -8.10 15.35 6.96
CA THR A 295 -6.90 14.93 7.70
C THR A 295 -6.98 15.27 9.19
N GLU A 296 -7.61 16.38 9.57
CA GLU A 296 -7.79 16.80 10.96
C GLU A 296 -8.94 16.05 11.66
N THR A 297 -10.00 15.63 10.94
CA THR A 297 -11.08 14.81 11.53
C THR A 297 -10.68 13.37 11.78
N SER A 298 -9.55 12.90 11.24
CA SER A 298 -9.05 11.54 11.42
C SER A 298 -7.61 11.49 11.94
N PRO A 299 -7.24 12.14 13.05
CA PRO A 299 -5.83 12.32 13.45
C PRO A 299 -5.04 11.02 13.68
N ASN A 300 -5.73 9.88 13.87
CA ASN A 300 -5.12 8.56 13.97
C ASN A 300 -4.99 7.81 12.63
N GLY A 301 -5.68 8.24 11.57
CA GLY A 301 -5.64 7.62 10.24
C GLY A 301 -4.22 7.53 9.67
N ARG A 302 -3.38 8.54 9.93
CA ARG A 302 -1.96 8.54 9.56
C ARG A 302 -1.13 7.41 10.19
N LYS A 303 -1.50 6.92 11.38
CA LYS A 303 -0.75 5.88 12.10
C LYS A 303 -0.95 4.49 11.49
N TYR A 304 -1.98 4.32 10.65
CA TYR A 304 -2.39 3.04 10.11
C TYR A 304 -2.31 3.01 8.58
N ALA A 305 -1.48 3.84 7.95
CA ALA A 305 -1.42 3.99 6.50
C ALA A 305 -1.20 2.66 5.75
N ALA A 306 -0.23 1.86 6.18
CA ALA A 306 0.03 0.54 5.59
C ALA A 306 -1.15 -0.43 5.76
N LEU A 307 -1.84 -0.38 6.90
CA LEU A 307 -3.04 -1.19 7.14
C LEU A 307 -4.21 -0.72 6.28
N SER A 308 -4.41 0.59 6.13
CA SER A 308 -5.42 1.17 5.22
C SER A 308 -5.18 0.72 3.78
N SER A 309 -3.93 0.72 3.33
CA SER A 309 -3.54 0.22 2.01
C SER A 309 -3.87 -1.27 1.84
N ALA A 310 -3.44 -2.12 2.79
CA ALA A 310 -3.67 -3.56 2.75
C ALA A 310 -5.16 -3.97 2.89
N LEU A 311 -5.99 -3.12 3.50
CA LEU A 311 -7.43 -3.32 3.64
C LEU A 311 -8.24 -2.66 2.51
N GLY A 312 -7.62 -1.79 1.71
CA GLY A 312 -8.31 -0.98 0.71
C GLY A 312 -9.30 0.03 1.31
N SER A 313 -8.99 0.56 2.50
CA SER A 313 -9.82 1.54 3.19
C SER A 313 -9.24 2.96 3.12
N LEU A 314 -10.11 3.96 3.20
CA LEU A 314 -9.69 5.35 3.37
C LEU A 314 -9.23 5.58 4.81
N PRO A 315 -8.16 6.35 5.03
CA PRO A 315 -7.71 6.73 6.37
C PRO A 315 -8.57 7.86 6.98
N TRP A 316 -9.56 8.36 6.24
CA TRP A 316 -10.52 9.40 6.62
C TRP A 316 -11.93 9.00 6.19
N GLU A 317 -12.91 9.83 6.53
CA GLU A 317 -14.29 9.63 6.11
C GLU A 317 -14.47 9.73 4.59
N LYS A 318 -15.51 9.08 4.09
CA LYS A 318 -15.80 9.08 2.65
C LYS A 318 -16.09 10.51 2.17
N PRO A 319 -15.45 10.97 1.07
CA PRO A 319 -15.57 12.35 0.65
C PRO A 319 -16.92 12.70 0.04
N LEU A 320 -17.22 14.00 -0.01
CA LEU A 320 -18.29 14.59 -0.80
C LEU A 320 -17.90 14.67 -2.28
N SER A 321 -18.89 14.50 -3.17
CA SER A 321 -18.63 14.52 -4.62
C SER A 321 -18.22 15.90 -5.12
N SER A 322 -18.75 16.97 -4.53
CA SER A 322 -18.40 18.36 -4.84
C SER A 322 -16.95 18.70 -4.49
N GLU A 323 -16.45 18.15 -3.39
CA GLU A 323 -15.09 18.40 -2.91
C GLU A 323 -14.06 17.63 -3.72
N PHE A 324 -14.39 16.40 -4.12
CA PHE A 324 -13.58 15.66 -5.09
C PHE A 324 -13.44 16.44 -6.40
N GLU A 325 -14.53 16.98 -6.95
CA GLU A 325 -14.48 17.79 -8.17
C GLU A 325 -13.72 19.10 -7.98
N GLN A 326 -13.85 19.73 -6.82
CA GLN A 326 -13.08 20.92 -6.49
C GLN A 326 -11.58 20.63 -6.51
N LEU A 327 -11.16 19.54 -5.85
CA LEU A 327 -9.76 19.12 -5.91
C LEU A 327 -9.34 18.78 -7.34
N ALA A 328 -10.18 18.09 -8.11
CA ALA A 328 -9.84 17.65 -9.46
C ALA A 328 -9.61 18.84 -10.42
N ARG A 329 -10.26 19.98 -10.21
CA ARG A 329 -10.04 21.20 -10.99
C ARG A 329 -8.66 21.81 -10.78
N GLU A 330 -8.05 21.65 -9.60
CA GLU A 330 -6.73 22.22 -9.30
C GLU A 330 -5.61 21.17 -9.38
N SER A 331 -5.87 19.95 -8.92
CA SER A 331 -4.91 18.87 -8.84
C SER A 331 -5.59 17.50 -8.92
N GLU A 332 -5.41 16.82 -10.04
CA GLU A 332 -5.79 15.42 -10.20
C GLU A 332 -5.12 14.52 -9.16
N TYR A 333 -3.90 14.86 -8.73
CA TYR A 333 -3.21 14.17 -7.65
C TYR A 333 -4.01 14.28 -6.34
N ALA A 334 -4.46 15.49 -6.00
CA ALA A 334 -5.23 15.72 -4.79
C ALA A 334 -6.57 14.96 -4.79
N ALA A 335 -7.32 15.04 -5.91
CA ALA A 335 -8.57 14.32 -6.07
C ALA A 335 -8.38 12.80 -5.99
N TRP A 336 -7.34 12.28 -6.66
CA TRP A 336 -7.01 10.86 -6.62
C TRP A 336 -6.71 10.40 -5.19
N THR A 337 -5.83 11.13 -4.48
CA THR A 337 -5.44 10.78 -3.10
C THR A 337 -6.64 10.85 -2.18
N LEU A 338 -7.53 11.84 -2.30
CA LEU A 338 -8.75 11.94 -1.49
C LEU A 338 -9.64 10.69 -1.62
N ALA A 339 -9.83 10.20 -2.85
CA ALA A 339 -10.76 9.09 -3.14
C ALA A 339 -10.11 7.69 -3.04
N ASN A 340 -8.79 7.59 -3.09
CA ASN A 340 -8.06 6.32 -3.06
C ASN A 340 -7.22 6.11 -1.79
N GLY A 341 -6.97 7.16 -0.99
CA GLY A 341 -6.16 7.09 0.23
C GLY A 341 -4.75 6.56 -0.05
N TYR A 342 -4.30 5.64 0.81
CA TYR A 342 -2.99 4.99 0.70
C TYR A 342 -2.97 3.75 -0.22
N ALA A 343 -3.98 3.58 -1.08
CA ALA A 343 -3.98 2.48 -2.03
C ALA A 343 -2.72 2.52 -2.92
N LEU A 344 -2.26 1.34 -3.33
CA LEU A 344 -1.16 1.19 -4.27
C LEU A 344 -1.53 1.89 -5.60
N ASN A 345 -0.77 2.92 -5.95
CA ASN A 345 -1.04 3.73 -7.14
C ASN A 345 -0.65 3.01 -8.42
N HIS A 346 0.45 2.26 -8.39
CA HIS A 346 0.83 1.33 -9.44
C HIS A 346 1.86 0.32 -8.94
N VAL A 347 1.89 -0.81 -9.65
CA VAL A 347 2.97 -1.78 -9.64
C VAL A 347 3.76 -1.59 -10.93
N THR A 348 5.07 -1.84 -10.88
CA THR A 348 5.93 -1.74 -12.05
C THR A 348 6.57 -3.08 -12.38
N ILE A 349 6.37 -3.61 -13.58
CA ILE A 349 7.07 -4.82 -14.06
C ILE A 349 8.51 -4.47 -14.42
N SER A 350 9.46 -5.25 -13.91
CA SER A 350 10.87 -5.16 -14.27
C SER A 350 11.12 -5.85 -15.61
N VAL A 351 11.09 -5.08 -16.70
CA VAL A 351 11.10 -5.60 -18.07
C VAL A 351 12.38 -6.35 -18.38
N HIS A 352 13.52 -5.81 -17.97
CA HIS A 352 14.84 -6.40 -18.21
C HIS A 352 15.05 -7.76 -17.53
N ARG A 353 14.18 -8.15 -16.59
CA ARG A 353 14.25 -9.44 -15.88
C ARG A 353 13.36 -10.52 -16.51
N LEU A 354 12.51 -10.16 -17.47
CA LEU A 354 11.73 -11.12 -18.25
C LEU A 354 12.69 -12.04 -19.03
N LYS A 355 12.38 -13.34 -19.09
CA LYS A 355 13.22 -14.33 -19.78
C LYS A 355 12.82 -14.52 -21.24
N SER A 356 11.62 -14.12 -21.60
CA SER A 356 11.09 -14.16 -22.97
C SER A 356 11.66 -13.04 -23.85
N HIS A 357 11.21 -13.04 -25.11
CA HIS A 357 11.51 -12.00 -26.09
C HIS A 357 10.96 -10.60 -25.70
N LEU A 358 10.15 -10.50 -24.64
CA LEU A 358 9.59 -9.26 -24.12
C LEU A 358 10.52 -8.50 -23.17
N ASN A 359 11.75 -8.97 -22.98
CA ASN A 359 12.77 -8.35 -22.12
C ASN A 359 13.31 -6.98 -22.58
N LYS A 360 12.64 -6.36 -23.57
CA LYS A 360 12.90 -5.01 -24.06
C LYS A 360 11.61 -4.22 -24.08
N ILE A 361 11.59 -3.05 -23.46
CA ILE A 361 10.36 -2.27 -23.21
C ILE A 361 9.64 -1.89 -24.51
N LYS A 362 10.38 -1.63 -25.59
CA LYS A 362 9.78 -1.36 -26.90
C LYS A 362 9.01 -2.57 -27.45
N LYS A 363 9.56 -3.77 -27.32
CA LYS A 363 8.91 -5.02 -27.74
C LYS A 363 7.69 -5.32 -26.86
N LEU A 364 7.83 -5.11 -25.55
CA LEU A 364 6.73 -5.24 -24.60
C LEU A 364 5.57 -4.29 -24.91
N ASN A 365 5.87 -3.03 -25.22
CA ASN A 365 4.85 -2.04 -25.57
C ASN A 365 4.11 -2.42 -26.85
N GLN A 366 4.84 -2.80 -27.89
CA GLN A 366 4.25 -3.29 -29.13
C GLN A 366 3.34 -4.51 -28.87
N PHE A 367 3.80 -5.47 -28.08
CA PHE A 367 3.02 -6.65 -27.71
C PHE A 367 1.70 -6.26 -27.00
N PHE A 368 1.72 -5.30 -26.08
CA PHE A 368 0.49 -4.85 -25.42
C PHE A 368 -0.46 -4.09 -26.34
N GLU A 369 0.06 -3.25 -27.23
CA GLU A 369 -0.75 -2.54 -28.24
C GLU A 369 -1.42 -3.53 -29.20
N GLU A 370 -0.70 -4.56 -29.67
CA GLU A 370 -1.24 -5.65 -30.51
C GLU A 370 -2.33 -6.46 -29.80
N LYS A 371 -2.28 -6.53 -28.46
CA LYS A 371 -3.29 -7.17 -27.62
C LYS A 371 -4.44 -6.23 -27.20
N GLY A 372 -4.41 -4.98 -27.67
CA GLY A 372 -5.49 -4.00 -27.47
C GLY A 372 -5.41 -3.20 -26.17
N PHE A 373 -4.31 -3.30 -25.40
CA PHE A 373 -4.11 -2.45 -24.24
C PHE A 373 -3.74 -1.03 -24.65
N LYS A 374 -4.32 -0.04 -23.95
CA LYS A 374 -4.01 1.37 -24.17
C LYS A 374 -2.85 1.81 -23.28
N LEU A 375 -1.75 2.22 -23.90
CA LEU A 375 -0.63 2.82 -23.20
C LEU A 375 -0.83 4.33 -23.01
N ASN A 376 -0.29 4.86 -21.92
CA ASN A 376 -0.34 6.29 -21.62
C ASN A 376 0.59 7.06 -22.56
N SER A 377 0.02 7.95 -23.36
CA SER A 377 0.73 8.79 -24.33
C SER A 377 1.15 10.17 -23.81
N GLU A 378 0.80 10.55 -22.59
CA GLU A 378 1.25 11.81 -21.97
C GLU A 378 2.79 11.82 -21.85
N GLY A 379 3.44 12.80 -22.49
CA GLY A 379 4.90 12.86 -22.57
C GLY A 379 5.54 11.82 -23.51
N GLY A 380 4.75 11.21 -24.39
CA GLY A 380 5.15 10.08 -25.25
C GLY A 380 4.90 8.74 -24.57
N VAL A 381 4.64 7.68 -25.35
CA VAL A 381 4.39 6.34 -24.79
C VAL A 381 5.58 5.85 -23.96
N LEU A 382 6.78 5.99 -24.50
CA LEU A 382 8.04 5.64 -23.87
C LEU A 382 8.73 6.91 -23.33
N LYS A 383 8.90 6.97 -22.01
CA LYS A 383 9.62 8.02 -21.29
C LYS A 383 11.03 7.52 -21.02
N VAL A 384 12.02 8.39 -21.24
CA VAL A 384 13.43 8.06 -21.06
C VAL A 384 14.04 9.08 -20.10
N SER A 385 14.79 8.60 -19.10
CA SER A 385 15.50 9.46 -18.17
C SER A 385 16.55 10.33 -18.90
N PRO A 386 16.94 11.48 -18.34
CA PRO A 386 17.93 12.36 -18.98
C PRO A 386 19.29 11.70 -19.28
N ASP A 387 19.68 10.70 -18.49
CA ASP A 387 20.91 9.92 -18.69
C ASP A 387 20.74 8.71 -19.64
N GLY A 388 19.52 8.44 -20.10
CA GLY A 388 19.19 7.30 -20.95
C GLY A 388 19.16 5.95 -20.24
N GLY A 389 19.45 5.90 -18.93
CA GLY A 389 19.59 4.65 -18.17
C GLY A 389 18.27 4.00 -17.74
N LEU A 390 17.17 4.77 -17.74
CA LEU A 390 15.86 4.30 -17.33
C LEU A 390 14.83 4.60 -18.42
N LEU A 391 14.09 3.56 -18.80
CA LEU A 391 12.99 3.64 -19.75
C LEU A 391 11.70 3.20 -19.05
N GLN A 392 10.65 4.00 -19.18
CA GLN A 392 9.37 3.76 -18.52
C GLN A 392 8.21 3.93 -19.48
N SER A 393 7.18 3.11 -19.31
CA SER A 393 5.88 3.25 -19.96
C SER A 393 4.80 2.67 -19.06
N SER A 394 3.54 3.01 -19.30
CA SER A 394 2.44 2.56 -18.44
C SER A 394 1.15 2.42 -19.23
N THR A 395 0.20 1.67 -18.69
CA THR A 395 -1.18 1.69 -19.18
C THR A 395 -1.88 2.98 -18.80
N VAL A 396 -2.99 3.29 -19.47
CA VAL A 396 -3.97 4.24 -18.92
C VAL A 396 -4.56 3.65 -17.63
N ALA A 397 -4.86 4.49 -16.65
CA ALA A 397 -5.45 4.07 -15.39
C ALA A 397 -6.89 3.57 -15.59
N ASP A 398 -7.25 2.52 -14.86
CA ASP A 398 -8.64 2.09 -14.77
C ASP A 398 -9.47 3.13 -14.02
N SER A 399 -10.79 3.08 -14.20
CA SER A 399 -11.75 3.87 -13.42
C SER A 399 -12.79 2.96 -12.78
N ILE A 400 -13.25 3.34 -11.59
CA ILE A 400 -14.30 2.59 -10.87
C ILE A 400 -15.49 3.50 -10.54
N SER A 401 -16.65 2.88 -10.39
CA SER A 401 -17.82 3.53 -9.82
C SER A 401 -17.62 3.74 -8.32
N PHE A 402 -17.64 5.00 -7.87
CA PHE A 402 -17.47 5.40 -6.47
C PHE A 402 -18.69 6.16 -5.98
N LYS A 403 -19.36 5.62 -4.96
CA LYS A 403 -20.47 6.27 -4.26
C LYS A 403 -19.91 7.13 -3.13
N PHE A 404 -20.05 8.45 -3.25
CA PHE A 404 -19.65 9.49 -2.29
C PHE A 404 -20.60 9.55 -1.08
N SER A 405 -20.24 10.32 -0.04
CA SER A 405 -21.00 10.41 1.21
C SER A 405 -22.33 11.16 1.07
N ASP A 406 -22.43 12.06 0.09
CA ASP A 406 -23.68 12.73 -0.34
C ASP A 406 -24.62 11.82 -1.15
N GLY A 407 -24.27 10.55 -1.34
CA GLY A 407 -25.06 9.57 -2.09
C GLY A 407 -24.84 9.60 -3.60
N VAL A 408 -24.13 10.60 -4.13
CA VAL A 408 -23.82 10.71 -5.56
C VAL A 408 -22.81 9.61 -5.95
N THR A 409 -22.98 9.02 -7.13
CA THR A 409 -22.06 8.01 -7.67
C THR A 409 -21.40 8.54 -8.94
N LYS A 410 -20.05 8.55 -8.99
CA LYS A 410 -19.30 8.97 -10.19
C LYS A 410 -18.20 7.96 -10.52
N SER A 411 -17.77 7.98 -11.77
CA SER A 411 -16.55 7.28 -12.19
C SER A 411 -15.34 8.08 -11.70
N ILE A 412 -14.42 7.43 -10.97
CA ILE A 412 -13.18 8.05 -10.50
C ILE A 412 -11.97 7.25 -11.00
N PRO A 413 -10.82 7.89 -11.26
CA PRO A 413 -9.60 7.18 -11.60
C PRO A 413 -9.11 6.34 -10.41
N CYS A 414 -8.69 5.11 -10.71
CA CYS A 414 -7.96 4.24 -9.81
C CYS A 414 -6.50 4.15 -10.25
N SER A 415 -5.98 2.94 -10.40
CA SER A 415 -4.55 2.71 -10.56
C SER A 415 -4.25 2.25 -11.99
N TYR A 416 -2.97 2.26 -12.33
CA TYR A 416 -2.44 1.74 -13.59
C TYR A 416 -1.30 0.76 -13.30
N ILE A 417 -0.83 0.07 -14.31
CA ILE A 417 0.42 -0.73 -14.23
C ILE A 417 1.50 -0.06 -15.07
N GLU A 418 2.73 -0.07 -14.57
CA GLU A 418 3.91 0.49 -15.22
C GLU A 418 4.88 -0.61 -15.64
N PHE A 419 5.76 -0.29 -16.58
CA PHE A 419 6.81 -1.13 -17.10
C PHE A 419 8.12 -0.34 -17.08
N ALA A 420 9.19 -0.91 -16.52
CA ALA A 420 10.49 -0.27 -16.44
C ALA A 420 11.62 -1.16 -16.97
N GLU A 421 12.43 -0.62 -17.88
CA GLU A 421 13.71 -1.19 -18.30
C GLU A 421 14.85 -0.34 -17.75
N ARG A 422 15.76 -0.97 -17.01
CA ARG A 422 16.96 -0.36 -16.45
C ARG A 422 18.17 -0.84 -17.24
N LEU A 423 18.88 0.08 -17.89
CA LEU A 423 20.05 -0.24 -18.69
C LEU A 423 21.31 -0.29 -17.84
N VAL A 424 22.28 -1.08 -18.28
CA VAL A 424 23.60 -1.18 -17.64
C VAL A 424 24.28 0.19 -17.63
N LEU A 425 24.84 0.57 -16.48
CA LEU A 425 25.54 1.84 -16.36
C LEU A 425 26.74 1.93 -17.31
N PRO A 426 27.08 3.13 -17.81
CA PRO A 426 28.15 3.31 -18.80
C PRO A 426 29.47 2.63 -18.44
N GLN A 427 29.87 2.67 -17.16
CA GLN A 427 31.12 2.07 -16.68
C GLN A 427 31.13 0.53 -16.69
N PHE A 428 29.98 -0.12 -16.88
CA PHE A 428 29.85 -1.58 -16.96
C PHE A 428 29.40 -2.07 -18.34
N GLN A 429 29.37 -1.20 -19.36
CA GLN A 429 28.96 -1.58 -20.73
C GLN A 429 29.81 -2.69 -21.36
N ASN A 430 31.06 -2.85 -20.90
CA ASN A 430 31.99 -3.86 -21.40
C ASN A 430 31.93 -5.19 -20.61
N VAL A 431 31.08 -5.28 -19.58
CA VAL A 431 30.88 -6.53 -18.84
C VAL A 431 29.97 -7.44 -19.68
N PRO A 432 30.34 -8.72 -19.92
CA PRO A 432 29.48 -9.66 -20.61
C PRO A 432 28.10 -9.74 -19.97
N GLU A 433 27.04 -9.82 -20.76
CA GLU A 433 25.65 -9.87 -20.25
C GLU A 433 25.40 -11.06 -19.29
N SER A 434 26.17 -12.14 -19.43
CA SER A 434 26.17 -13.28 -18.50
C SER A 434 26.68 -12.94 -17.08
N ASP A 435 27.53 -11.92 -16.99
CA ASP A 435 28.26 -11.54 -15.77
C ASP A 435 27.67 -10.26 -15.14
N VAL A 436 26.81 -9.57 -15.90
CA VAL A 436 25.89 -8.55 -15.39
C VAL A 436 24.82 -9.28 -14.57
N SER A 437 25.19 -9.71 -13.37
CA SER A 437 24.24 -10.36 -12.46
C SER A 437 23.01 -9.46 -12.22
N ASP A 438 21.87 -10.06 -11.89
CA ASP A 438 20.68 -9.32 -11.45
C ASP A 438 21.02 -8.34 -10.31
N ILE A 439 21.99 -8.69 -9.44
CA ILE A 439 22.52 -7.85 -8.37
C ILE A 439 23.29 -6.65 -8.91
N LEU A 440 24.03 -6.82 -10.01
CA LEU A 440 24.71 -5.72 -10.69
C LEU A 440 23.65 -4.77 -11.24
N ILE A 441 22.61 -5.21 -11.96
CA ILE A 441 21.57 -4.29 -12.47
C ILE A 441 20.78 -3.62 -11.32
N GLU A 442 20.54 -4.33 -10.23
CA GLU A 442 19.81 -3.84 -9.06
C GLU A 442 20.61 -2.78 -8.26
N TYR A 443 21.94 -2.94 -8.19
CA TYR A 443 22.89 -1.96 -7.67
C TYR A 443 23.19 -0.83 -8.68
N LEU A 444 23.08 -1.11 -9.98
CA LEU A 444 23.46 -0.24 -11.08
C LEU A 444 22.30 0.54 -11.71
N ASN A 445 21.33 0.99 -10.93
CA ASN A 445 20.57 2.20 -11.25
C ASN A 445 19.90 2.66 -9.96
N SER A 446 20.68 3.30 -9.08
CA SER A 446 20.27 3.87 -7.79
C SER A 446 19.29 5.04 -7.94
N ARG A 447 18.45 5.07 -8.99
CA ARG A 447 17.56 6.17 -9.31
C ARG A 447 16.22 5.62 -9.77
N LEU A 448 15.14 6.07 -9.14
CA LEU A 448 13.80 5.56 -9.42
C LEU A 448 13.10 6.31 -10.57
N ARG A 449 13.65 7.44 -11.04
CA ARG A 449 13.11 8.24 -12.14
C ARG A 449 14.16 9.10 -12.83
#